data_AF-I3YZZ9-F1
#
_entry.id   AF-I3YZZ9-F1
#
_cell.length_a   1.000
_cell.length_b   1.000
_cell.length_c   1.000
_cell.angle_alpha   90.00
_cell.angle_beta   90.00
_cell.angle_gamma   90.00
#
_symmetry.space_group_name_H-M   'P 1'
#
loop_
_entity.id
_entity.type
_entity.pdbx_description
1 polymer ?
#
loop_
_entity_poly.entity_id
_entity_poly.type
_entity_poly.pdbx_seq_one_letter_code
_entity_poly.pdbx_strand_id
1 'polypeptide(L)'
;MKNFFTQNKRSIFGGIAAATFTGLGAFLLGDISGYEAKSLITSSIDGINMLCNTILLASATILALLLTLLGISTGTESKIKKAHYKQVLNIAKFDTVLFVGSLVLFQLFNIPITESESLPTYWFAYIYWATLFFSSVLSGLMVTVILLLYSTVTNIISIVGLGEDHYLVNKEE
;
A
#
# COMPACT_ATOMS: atom_id res chain seq x y z
N MET A 1 -14.63 -4.16 -11.78
CA MET A 1 -13.18 -4.32 -11.52
C MET A 1 -12.34 -4.49 -12.81
N LYS A 2 -12.81 -5.13 -13.89
CA LYS A 2 -12.01 -5.31 -15.14
C LYS A 2 -11.41 -4.01 -15.73
N ASN A 3 -12.17 -2.91 -15.80
CA ASN A 3 -11.65 -1.62 -16.31
C ASN A 3 -10.67 -0.90 -15.37
N PHE A 4 -10.57 -1.32 -14.10
CA PHE A 4 -9.64 -0.73 -13.13
C PHE A 4 -8.21 -1.26 -13.34
N PHE A 5 -8.09 -2.57 -13.51
CA PHE A 5 -6.80 -3.24 -13.75
C PHE A 5 -6.16 -2.80 -15.07
N THR A 6 -6.95 -2.51 -16.09
CA THR A 6 -6.42 -2.02 -17.38
C THR A 6 -5.98 -0.55 -17.30
N GLN A 7 -6.72 0.31 -16.59
CA GLN A 7 -6.35 1.73 -16.43
C GLN A 7 -5.17 1.95 -15.48
N ASN A 8 -5.06 1.16 -14.40
CA ASN A 8 -4.01 1.33 -13.38
C ASN A 8 -2.95 0.22 -13.42
N LYS A 9 -2.79 -0.44 -14.58
CA LYS A 9 -1.90 -1.60 -14.75
C LYS A 9 -0.45 -1.30 -14.32
N ARG A 10 0.04 -0.08 -14.60
CA ARG A 10 1.40 0.34 -14.24
C ARG A 10 1.61 0.42 -12.74
N SER A 11 0.67 1.04 -12.01
CA SER A 11 0.75 1.18 -10.54
C SER A 11 0.69 -0.17 -9.84
N ILE A 12 -0.23 -1.04 -10.28
CA ILE A 12 -0.36 -2.40 -9.73
C ILE A 12 0.89 -3.23 -10.04
N PHE A 13 1.42 -3.16 -11.27
CA PHE A 13 2.63 -3.88 -11.64
C PHE A 13 3.84 -3.39 -10.84
N GLY A 14 3.96 -2.07 -10.62
CA GLY A 14 5.00 -1.51 -9.76
C GLY A 14 4.92 -2.02 -8.32
N GLY A 15 3.71 -2.10 -7.75
CA GLY A 15 3.51 -2.68 -6.43
C GLY A 15 3.81 -4.17 -6.36
N ILE A 16 3.38 -4.95 -7.35
CA ILE A 16 3.70 -6.39 -7.43
C ILE A 16 5.21 -6.59 -7.57
N ALA A 17 5.88 -5.79 -8.41
CA ALA A 17 7.32 -5.84 -8.57
C ALA A 17 8.04 -5.51 -7.26
N ALA A 18 7.61 -4.48 -6.53
CA ALA A 18 8.16 -4.12 -5.23
C ALA A 18 7.94 -5.23 -4.18
N ALA A 19 6.72 -5.78 -4.06
CA ALA A 19 6.45 -6.91 -3.17
C ALA A 19 7.34 -8.11 -3.52
N THR A 20 7.42 -8.46 -4.80
CA THR A 20 8.23 -9.59 -5.26
C THR A 20 9.71 -9.35 -4.97
N PHE A 21 10.23 -8.15 -5.20
CA PHE A 21 11.62 -7.80 -4.92
C PHE A 21 11.94 -7.91 -3.42
N THR A 22 11.11 -7.31 -2.57
CA THR A 22 11.25 -7.38 -1.11
C THR A 22 11.09 -8.81 -0.60
N GLY A 23 10.14 -9.56 -1.15
CA GLY A 23 9.89 -10.96 -0.78
C GLY A 23 11.03 -11.89 -1.20
N LEU A 24 11.59 -11.70 -2.41
CA LEU A 24 12.76 -12.45 -2.89
C LEU A 24 13.98 -12.18 -2.02
N GLY A 25 14.19 -10.94 -1.57
CA GLY A 25 15.25 -10.61 -0.61
C GLY A 25 15.14 -11.43 0.68
N ALA A 26 13.92 -11.66 1.15
CA ALA A 26 13.62 -12.52 2.29
C ALA A 26 13.86 -14.02 1.99
N PHE A 27 13.46 -14.51 0.82
CA PHE A 27 13.67 -15.92 0.42
C PHE A 27 15.14 -16.29 0.24
N LEU A 28 16.02 -15.34 -0.07
CA LEU A 28 17.46 -15.58 -0.22
C LEU A 28 18.17 -15.91 1.10
N LEU A 29 17.51 -15.76 2.25
CA LEU A 29 18.07 -16.12 3.56
C LEU A 29 18.16 -17.65 3.80
N GLY A 30 17.46 -18.47 3.00
CA GLY A 30 17.53 -19.94 3.08
C GLY A 30 16.68 -20.54 4.20
N ASP A 31 16.88 -21.85 4.47
CA ASP A 31 16.17 -22.56 5.55
C ASP A 31 16.70 -22.15 6.93
N ILE A 32 15.77 -21.82 7.82
CA ILE A 32 16.08 -21.26 9.13
C ILE A 32 15.55 -22.19 10.21
N SER A 33 16.38 -22.49 11.22
CA SER A 33 15.94 -23.31 12.35
C SER A 33 14.88 -22.57 13.17
N GLY A 34 13.99 -23.29 13.88
CA GLY A 34 12.94 -22.65 14.69
C GLY A 34 13.48 -21.77 15.82
N TYR A 35 14.65 -22.08 16.37
CA TYR A 35 15.32 -21.24 17.38
C TYR A 35 15.85 -19.93 16.78
N GLU A 36 16.47 -20.02 15.60
CA GLU A 36 16.97 -18.86 14.88
C GLU A 36 15.82 -17.98 14.36
N ALA A 37 14.73 -18.61 13.89
CA ALA A 37 13.50 -17.91 13.54
C ALA A 37 12.91 -17.14 14.72
N LYS A 38 12.92 -17.71 15.95
CA LYS A 38 12.51 -16.99 17.16
C LYS A 38 13.37 -15.75 17.40
N SER A 39 14.69 -15.88 17.31
CA SER A 39 15.63 -14.75 17.45
C SER A 39 15.37 -13.66 16.40
N LEU A 40 15.19 -14.05 15.14
CA LEU A 40 14.97 -13.13 14.04
C LEU A 40 13.62 -12.39 14.17
N ILE A 41 12.56 -13.07 14.62
CA ILE A 41 11.27 -12.43 14.91
C ILE A 41 11.48 -11.35 15.98
N THR A 42 12.12 -11.68 17.10
CA THR A 42 12.36 -10.73 18.20
C THR A 42 13.19 -9.54 17.76
N SER A 43 14.20 -9.72 16.91
CA SER A 43 15.00 -8.61 16.38
C SER A 43 14.28 -7.79 15.30
N SER A 44 13.31 -8.37 14.59
CA SER A 44 12.62 -7.71 13.47
C SER A 44 11.33 -6.99 13.87
N ILE A 45 10.78 -7.31 15.05
CA ILE A 45 9.46 -6.83 15.50
C ILE A 45 9.39 -5.30 15.53
N ASP A 46 10.44 -4.62 15.98
CA ASP A 46 10.51 -3.17 16.03
C ASP A 46 10.51 -2.56 14.61
N GLY A 47 11.25 -3.16 13.69
CA GLY A 47 11.29 -2.73 12.29
C GLY A 47 9.93 -2.89 11.60
N ILE A 48 9.24 -4.01 11.86
CA ILE A 48 7.90 -4.27 11.33
C ILE A 48 6.87 -3.32 11.93
N ASN A 49 6.95 -3.08 13.24
CA ASN A 49 6.10 -2.11 13.93
C ASN A 49 6.28 -0.70 13.37
N MET A 50 7.53 -0.29 13.12
CA MET A 50 7.83 0.99 12.48
C MET A 50 7.24 1.08 11.07
N LEU A 51 7.35 0.01 10.27
CA LEU A 51 6.74 -0.06 8.94
C LEU A 51 5.21 0.10 9.02
N CYS A 52 4.55 -0.68 9.87
CA CYS A 52 3.10 -0.61 10.03
C CYS A 52 2.63 0.77 10.48
N ASN A 53 3.27 1.36 11.49
CA ASN A 53 2.94 2.69 11.99
C ASN A 53 3.16 3.78 10.93
N THR A 54 4.23 3.67 10.14
CA THR A 54 4.50 4.58 9.03
C THR A 54 3.41 4.48 7.97
N ILE A 55 2.99 3.27 7.62
CA ILE A 55 1.88 3.05 6.68
C ILE A 55 0.56 3.63 7.21
N LEU A 56 0.26 3.44 8.51
CA LEU A 56 -0.94 3.99 9.12
C LEU A 56 -0.96 5.53 9.05
N LEU A 57 0.13 6.17 9.44
CA LEU A 57 0.26 7.63 9.40
C LEU A 57 0.17 8.18 7.97
N ALA A 58 0.88 7.55 7.04
CA ALA A 58 0.88 7.95 5.64
C ALA A 58 -0.51 7.79 5.02
N SER A 59 -1.18 6.65 5.24
CA SER A 59 -2.53 6.38 4.71
C SER A 59 -3.55 7.37 5.29
N ALA A 60 -3.53 7.64 6.60
CA ALA A 60 -4.38 8.67 7.21
C ALA A 60 -4.19 10.05 6.56
N THR A 61 -2.94 10.41 6.28
CA THR A 61 -2.59 11.67 5.61
C THR A 61 -3.07 11.68 4.16
N ILE A 62 -2.95 10.56 3.44
CA ILE A 62 -3.42 10.41 2.06
C ILE A 62 -4.94 10.61 1.99
N LEU A 63 -5.72 9.93 2.84
CA LEU A 63 -7.18 10.11 2.88
C LEU A 63 -7.57 11.57 3.17
N ALA A 64 -6.89 12.22 4.11
CA ALA A 64 -7.12 13.62 4.42
C ALA A 64 -6.84 14.53 3.22
N LEU A 65 -5.70 14.35 2.55
CA LEU A 65 -5.32 15.13 1.37
C LEU A 65 -6.27 14.90 0.18
N LEU A 66 -6.75 13.67 -0.03
CA LEU A 66 -7.75 13.38 -1.05
C LEU A 66 -9.07 14.10 -0.76
N LEU A 67 -9.50 14.16 0.50
CA LEU A 67 -10.68 14.91 0.89
C LEU A 67 -10.50 16.43 0.66
N THR A 68 -9.34 16.98 1.02
CA THR A 68 -9.01 18.38 0.73
C THR A 68 -9.04 18.67 -0.77
N LEU A 69 -8.47 17.78 -1.59
CA LEU A 69 -8.48 17.91 -3.05
C LEU A 69 -9.90 17.92 -3.61
N LEU A 70 -10.78 17.04 -3.12
CA LEU A 70 -12.19 17.01 -3.49
C LEU A 70 -12.92 18.29 -3.07
N GLY A 71 -12.63 18.83 -1.89
CA GLY A 71 -13.22 20.08 -1.41
C GLY A 71 -12.86 21.29 -2.28
N ILE A 72 -11.58 21.43 -2.66
CA ILE A 72 -11.12 22.50 -3.56
C ILE A 72 -11.73 22.35 -4.96
N SER A 73 -11.79 21.11 -5.45
CA SER A 73 -12.37 20.75 -6.75
C SER A 73 -13.84 21.15 -6.90
N THR A 74 -14.62 21.19 -5.83
CA THR A 74 -16.05 21.55 -5.92
C THR A 74 -16.30 23.05 -6.03
N GLY A 75 -15.31 23.89 -5.70
CA GLY A 75 -15.43 25.36 -5.72
C GLY A 75 -14.91 26.04 -6.99
N THR A 76 -14.32 25.28 -7.93
CA THR A 76 -13.76 25.81 -9.19
C THR A 76 -14.69 25.50 -10.36
N GLU A 77 -14.98 26.47 -11.24
CA GLU A 77 -15.86 26.31 -12.42
C GLU A 77 -15.37 25.26 -13.43
N SER A 78 -14.10 24.85 -13.31
CA SER A 78 -13.56 23.67 -14.00
C SER A 78 -14.25 22.43 -13.42
N LYS A 79 -15.35 22.00 -14.06
CA LYS A 79 -16.04 20.73 -13.80
C LYS A 79 -15.01 19.60 -13.83
N ILE A 80 -14.53 19.18 -12.65
CA ILE A 80 -13.65 18.02 -12.53
C ILE A 80 -14.39 16.83 -13.14
N LYS A 81 -13.87 16.35 -14.27
CA LYS A 81 -14.50 15.30 -15.08
C LYS A 81 -14.70 14.05 -14.22
N LYS A 82 -15.80 13.32 -14.45
CA LYS A 82 -16.15 12.06 -13.74
C LYS A 82 -14.99 11.06 -13.61
N ALA A 83 -14.04 11.07 -14.55
CA ALA A 83 -12.84 10.24 -14.51
C ALA A 83 -11.96 10.50 -13.28
N HIS A 84 -11.80 11.76 -12.85
CA HIS A 84 -10.98 12.14 -11.69
C HIS A 84 -11.59 11.68 -10.37
N TYR A 85 -12.90 11.90 -10.18
CA TYR A 85 -13.60 11.37 -9.02
C TYR A 85 -13.45 9.85 -8.89
N LYS A 86 -13.47 9.15 -10.04
CA LYS A 86 -13.24 7.71 -10.06
C LYS A 86 -11.80 7.32 -9.69
N GLN A 87 -10.80 8.09 -10.13
CA GLN A 87 -9.40 7.89 -9.75
C GLN A 87 -9.20 8.11 -8.24
N VAL A 88 -9.70 9.22 -7.69
CA VAL A 88 -9.64 9.53 -6.26
C VAL A 88 -10.35 8.45 -5.42
N LEU A 89 -11.54 8.03 -5.83
CA LEU A 89 -12.27 6.96 -5.15
C LEU A 89 -11.50 5.63 -5.15
N ASN A 90 -10.79 5.32 -6.24
CA ASN A 90 -9.98 4.11 -6.28
C ASN A 90 -8.79 4.20 -5.33
N ILE A 91 -8.10 5.34 -5.28
CA ILE A 91 -7.00 5.54 -4.31
C ILE A 91 -7.54 5.34 -2.90
N ALA A 92 -8.63 6.03 -2.55
CA ALA A 92 -9.22 5.94 -1.21
C ALA A 92 -9.59 4.50 -0.82
N LYS A 93 -10.09 3.68 -1.76
CA LYS A 93 -10.38 2.25 -1.51
C LYS A 93 -9.12 1.45 -1.22
N PHE A 94 -8.08 1.58 -2.05
CA PHE A 94 -6.83 0.85 -1.85
C PHE A 94 -6.12 1.29 -0.57
N ASP A 95 -6.10 2.59 -0.31
CA ASP A 95 -5.51 3.18 0.88
C ASP A 95 -6.25 2.77 2.16
N THR A 96 -7.59 2.68 2.13
CA THR A 96 -8.36 2.14 3.27
C THR A 96 -8.03 0.67 3.54
N VAL A 97 -7.91 -0.16 2.48
CA VAL A 97 -7.51 -1.57 2.63
C VAL A 97 -6.11 -1.68 3.22
N LEU A 98 -5.18 -0.85 2.76
CA LEU A 98 -3.82 -0.78 3.28
C LEU A 98 -3.79 -0.33 4.75
N PHE A 99 -4.57 0.69 5.10
CA PHE A 99 -4.70 1.20 6.47
C PHE A 99 -5.21 0.10 7.42
N VAL A 100 -6.36 -0.50 7.10
CA VAL A 100 -6.97 -1.54 7.95
C VAL A 100 -6.07 -2.78 8.02
N GLY A 101 -5.48 -3.19 6.89
CA GLY A 101 -4.55 -4.32 6.85
C GLY A 101 -3.31 -4.08 7.70
N SER A 102 -2.72 -2.88 7.63
CA SER A 102 -1.58 -2.49 8.46
C SER A 102 -1.94 -2.46 9.95
N LEU A 103 -3.12 -1.96 10.31
CA LEU A 103 -3.60 -1.91 11.69
C LEU A 103 -3.78 -3.31 12.29
N VAL A 104 -4.43 -4.21 11.54
CA VAL A 104 -4.63 -5.59 11.98
C VAL A 104 -3.29 -6.30 12.14
N LEU A 105 -2.38 -6.15 11.17
CA LEU A 105 -1.05 -6.77 11.25
C LEU A 105 -0.19 -6.19 12.38
N PHE A 106 -0.22 -4.88 12.59
CA PHE A 106 0.42 -4.24 13.73
C PHE A 106 -0.05 -4.84 15.05
N GLN A 107 -1.37 -4.98 15.22
CA GLN A 107 -1.93 -5.58 16.43
C GLN A 107 -1.48 -7.04 16.59
N LEU A 108 -1.47 -7.82 15.50
CA LEU A 108 -1.03 -9.22 15.53
C LEU A 108 0.45 -9.36 15.90
N PHE A 109 1.33 -8.53 15.33
CA PHE A 109 2.76 -8.57 15.62
C PHE A 109 3.10 -8.09 17.02
N ASN A 110 2.28 -7.24 17.64
CA ASN A 110 2.46 -6.82 19.04
C ASN A 110 1.98 -7.85 20.07
N ILE A 111 1.35 -8.96 19.66
CA ILE A 111 1.03 -10.06 20.58
C ILE A 111 2.36 -10.78 20.91
N PRO A 112 2.74 -10.95 22.20
CA PRO A 112 4.00 -11.56 22.60
C PRO A 112 3.99 -13.10 22.43
N ILE A 113 3.83 -13.57 21.20
CA ILE A 113 3.81 -14.99 20.83
C ILE A 113 5.13 -15.71 21.09
N THR A 114 6.25 -14.98 21.16
CA THR A 114 7.59 -15.51 21.47
C THR A 114 7.79 -15.85 22.95
N GLU A 115 6.97 -15.29 23.83
CA GLU A 115 7.01 -15.51 25.29
C GLU A 115 6.12 -16.69 25.73
N SER A 116 5.35 -17.28 24.80
CA SER A 116 4.52 -18.44 25.05
C SER A 116 5.39 -19.71 25.16
N GLU A 117 5.50 -20.26 26.37
CA GLU A 117 6.18 -21.55 26.63
C GLU A 117 5.44 -22.75 25.99
N SER A 118 4.20 -22.55 25.58
CA SER A 118 3.30 -23.61 25.07
C SER A 118 3.45 -23.88 23.57
N LEU A 119 4.23 -23.08 22.82
CA LEU A 119 4.34 -23.20 21.37
C LEU A 119 5.55 -24.07 20.95
N PRO A 120 5.34 -25.13 20.14
CA PRO A 120 6.44 -25.92 19.61
C PRO A 120 7.41 -25.08 18.75
N THR A 121 8.71 -25.35 18.86
CA THR A 121 9.75 -24.54 18.21
C THR A 121 9.63 -24.41 16.69
N TYR A 122 9.03 -25.41 16.02
CA TYR A 122 8.81 -25.38 14.57
C TYR A 122 7.78 -24.32 14.13
N TRP A 123 6.89 -23.87 15.02
CA TRP A 123 5.91 -22.81 14.72
C TRP A 123 6.57 -21.47 14.45
N PHE A 124 7.71 -21.19 15.08
CA PHE A 124 8.42 -19.93 14.88
C PHE A 124 8.91 -19.76 13.45
N ALA A 125 9.30 -20.83 12.76
CA ALA A 125 9.65 -20.76 11.35
C ALA A 125 8.45 -20.34 10.48
N TYR A 126 7.26 -20.91 10.71
CA TYR A 126 6.04 -20.52 10.00
C TYR A 126 5.64 -19.07 10.27
N ILE A 127 5.68 -18.64 11.53
CA ILE A 127 5.39 -17.26 11.93
C ILE A 127 6.37 -16.29 11.26
N TYR A 128 7.65 -16.63 11.24
CA TYR A 128 8.68 -15.81 10.61
C TYR A 128 8.41 -15.62 9.12
N TRP A 129 8.19 -16.70 8.37
CA TRP A 129 7.89 -16.64 6.95
C TRP A 129 6.57 -15.91 6.66
N ALA A 130 5.53 -16.12 7.48
CA ALA A 130 4.28 -15.39 7.36
C ALA A 130 4.49 -13.88 7.58
N THR A 131 5.25 -13.50 8.59
CA THR A 131 5.59 -12.11 8.91
C THR A 131 6.30 -11.43 7.73
N LEU A 132 7.30 -12.08 7.15
CA LEU A 132 8.02 -11.57 5.98
C LEU A 132 7.11 -11.43 4.75
N PHE A 133 6.25 -12.43 4.52
CA PHE A 133 5.27 -12.38 3.43
C PHE A 133 4.34 -11.18 3.58
N PHE A 134 3.74 -10.98 4.76
CA PHE A 134 2.84 -9.86 5.02
C PHE A 134 3.57 -8.51 4.93
N SER A 135 4.80 -8.40 5.43
CA SER A 135 5.62 -7.19 5.31
C SER A 135 5.91 -6.82 3.85
N SER A 136 6.24 -7.81 3.02
CA SER A 136 6.43 -7.64 1.58
C SER A 136 5.14 -7.17 0.88
N VAL A 137 4.00 -7.79 1.20
CA VAL A 137 2.70 -7.41 0.64
C VAL A 137 2.32 -5.98 1.03
N LEU A 138 2.46 -5.60 2.31
CA LEU A 138 2.21 -4.24 2.77
C LEU A 138 3.09 -3.22 2.04
N SER A 139 4.37 -3.52 1.86
CA SER A 139 5.32 -2.68 1.13
C SER A 139 4.89 -2.48 -0.33
N GLY A 140 4.50 -3.55 -1.03
CA GLY A 140 4.04 -3.46 -2.42
C GLY A 140 2.70 -2.73 -2.56
N LEU A 141 1.77 -2.91 -1.62
CA LEU A 141 0.52 -2.15 -1.59
C LEU A 141 0.78 -0.66 -1.38
N MET A 142 1.71 -0.29 -0.48
CA MET A 142 2.11 1.10 -0.27
C MET A 142 2.67 1.72 -1.56
N VAL A 143 3.57 1.03 -2.26
CA VAL A 143 4.08 1.48 -3.56
C VAL A 143 2.95 1.64 -4.58
N THR A 144 1.97 0.74 -4.60
CA THR A 144 0.79 0.85 -5.48
C THR A 144 0.02 2.14 -5.21
N VAL A 145 -0.26 2.46 -3.94
CA VAL A 145 -0.97 3.68 -3.54
C VAL A 145 -0.19 4.92 -3.95
N ILE A 146 1.13 4.95 -3.71
CA ILE A 146 2.00 6.06 -4.12
C ILE A 146 1.95 6.28 -5.64
N LEU A 147 2.02 5.21 -6.44
CA LEU A 147 1.96 5.31 -7.90
C LEU A 147 0.58 5.76 -8.40
N LEU A 148 -0.51 5.36 -7.74
CA LEU A 148 -1.86 5.85 -8.04
C LEU A 148 -1.99 7.36 -7.73
N LEU A 149 -1.42 7.80 -6.61
CA LEU A 149 -1.37 9.22 -6.24
C LEU A 149 -0.57 10.02 -7.27
N TYR A 150 0.64 9.57 -7.60
CA TYR A 150 1.47 10.20 -8.61
C TYR A 150 0.72 10.35 -9.94
N SER A 151 0.08 9.30 -10.42
CA SER A 151 -0.72 9.35 -11.65
C SER A 151 -1.90 10.33 -11.55
N THR A 152 -2.51 10.47 -10.38
CA THR A 152 -3.64 11.40 -10.20
C THR A 152 -3.15 12.84 -10.17
N VAL A 153 -2.04 13.11 -9.48
CA VAL A 153 -1.41 14.43 -9.43
C VAL A 153 -0.95 14.87 -10.82
N THR A 154 -0.27 14.00 -11.58
CA THR A 154 0.17 14.33 -12.94
C THR A 154 -1.01 14.60 -13.89
N ASN A 155 -2.09 13.82 -13.78
CA ASN A 155 -3.30 14.08 -14.56
C ASN A 155 -3.95 15.43 -14.20
N ILE A 156 -3.96 15.81 -12.92
CA ILE A 156 -4.49 17.11 -12.49
C ILE A 156 -3.61 18.26 -13.00
N ILE A 157 -2.28 18.14 -12.89
CA ILE A 157 -1.34 19.15 -13.38
C ILE A 157 -1.50 19.33 -14.89
N SER A 158 -1.61 18.25 -15.66
CA SER A 158 -1.77 18.32 -17.11
C SER A 158 -3.09 19.00 -17.52
N ILE A 159 -4.21 18.63 -16.89
CA ILE A 159 -5.54 19.12 -17.28
C ILE A 159 -5.82 20.53 -16.73
N VAL A 160 -5.51 20.76 -15.45
CA VAL A 160 -5.83 22.02 -14.76
C VAL A 160 -4.70 23.03 -14.88
N GLY A 161 -3.44 22.58 -14.81
CA GLY A 161 -2.27 23.46 -14.81
C GLY A 161 -1.74 23.80 -16.19
N LEU A 162 -1.61 22.81 -17.08
CA LEU A 162 -0.99 22.97 -18.40
C LEU A 162 -2.02 23.18 -19.52
N GLY A 163 -3.30 22.90 -19.28
CA GLY A 163 -4.36 23.07 -20.27
C GLY A 163 -4.19 22.21 -21.52
N GLU A 164 -3.41 21.12 -21.43
CA GLU A 164 -3.20 20.22 -22.56
C GLU A 164 -4.43 19.34 -22.78
N ASP A 165 -4.92 19.31 -24.03
CA ASP A 165 -5.95 18.37 -24.49
C ASP A 165 -5.36 16.95 -24.55
N HIS A 166 -5.17 16.34 -23.38
CA HIS A 166 -4.73 14.95 -23.27
C HIS A 166 -5.78 14.03 -23.93
N TYR A 167 -5.39 12.89 -24.53
CA TYR A 167 -6.28 11.92 -25.23
C TYR A 167 -7.58 11.46 -24.52
N LEU A 168 -7.81 11.87 -23.27
CA LEU A 168 -9.03 11.71 -22.49
C LEU A 168 -10.01 12.89 -22.64
N VAL A 169 -9.67 13.92 -23.41
CA VAL A 169 -10.60 14.92 -23.92
C VAL A 169 -11.40 14.27 -25.04
N ASN A 170 -12.53 13.66 -24.66
CA ASN A 170 -13.53 13.29 -25.64
C ASN A 170 -14.07 14.59 -26.26
N LYS A 171 -13.76 14.80 -27.54
CA LYS A 171 -14.47 15.75 -28.40
C LYS A 171 -15.80 15.11 -28.75
N GLU A 172 -16.79 15.25 -27.89
CA GLU A 172 -18.18 15.00 -28.28
C GLU A 172 -19.00 16.20 -27.82
N GLU A 173 -19.73 16.75 -28.81
CA GLU A 173 -20.66 17.89 -28.76
C GLU A 173 -21.70 17.78 -27.63
#